data_AF-A0A3B8ZI73-F1
#
_entry.id   AF-A0A3B8ZI73-F1
#
_cell.length_a   1.000
_cell.length_b   1.000
_cell.length_c   1.000
_cell.angle_alpha   90.00
_cell.angle_beta   90.00
_cell.angle_gamma   90.00
#
_symmetry.space_group_name_H-M   'P 1'
#
loop_
_entity.id
_entity.type
_entity.pdbx_description
1 polymer ?
#
loop_
_entity_poly.entity_id
_entity_poly.type
_entity_poly.pdbx_seq_one_letter_code
_entity_poly.pdbx_strand_id
1 'polypeptide(L)' 'MTDLLRNLPKRWFLICGCFLALPTFVMCAADLPDPDRFERTTVAANLVQPMEFDVAPDGTIFLIELAGKLKTIDPDTGKL' A
#
# COMPACT_ATOMS: atom_id res chain seq x y z
N MET A 1 55.57 34.12 -13.03
CA MET A 1 54.60 33.01 -12.94
C MET A 1 54.05 32.89 -11.52
N THR A 2 53.58 33.98 -10.92
CA THR A 2 53.10 34.00 -9.51
C THR A 2 51.89 34.92 -9.29
N ASP A 3 51.40 35.58 -10.34
CA ASP A 3 50.28 36.53 -10.25
C ASP A 3 49.00 36.05 -10.93
N LEU A 4 48.99 34.84 -11.52
CA LEU A 4 47.80 34.24 -12.12
C LEU A 4 46.90 33.49 -11.12
N LEU A 5 47.33 33.32 -9.86
CA LEU A 5 46.54 32.66 -8.80
C LEU A 5 45.86 33.63 -7.82
N ARG A 6 46.06 34.95 -7.96
CA ARG A 6 45.60 35.94 -6.97
C ARG A 6 44.15 36.42 -7.18
N ASN A 7 43.59 36.23 -8.37
CA ASN A 7 42.26 36.76 -8.75
C ASN A 7 41.24 35.67 -9.08
N LEU A 8 41.23 34.57 -8.34
CA LEU A 8 40.11 33.62 -8.42
C LEU A 8 38.91 34.20 -7.66
N PRO A 9 37.77 34.46 -8.31
CA PRO A 9 36.61 35.03 -7.64
C PRO A 9 36.07 34.02 -6.61
N LYS A 10 36.25 34.34 -5.31
CA LYS A 10 35.73 33.61 -4.13
C LYS A 10 34.22 33.32 -4.15
N ARG A 11 33.51 33.76 -5.18
CA ARG A 11 32.06 33.61 -5.37
C ARG A 11 31.67 32.31 -6.09
N TRP A 12 32.62 31.59 -6.70
CA TRP A 12 32.32 30.31 -7.36
C TRP A 12 32.24 29.10 -6.40
N PHE A 13 32.74 29.22 -5.18
CA PHE A 13 32.63 28.14 -4.19
C PHE A 13 31.23 28.02 -3.56
N LEU A 14 30.37 29.03 -3.70
CA LEU A 14 29.00 28.96 -3.15
C LEU A 14 27.97 28.32 -4.10
N ILE A 15 28.31 28.10 -5.38
CA ILE A 15 27.37 27.53 -6.36
C ILE A 15 27.55 26.01 -6.52
N CYS A 16 28.70 25.46 -6.09
CA CYS A 16 28.96 24.01 -6.18
C CYS A 16 28.28 23.19 -5.06
N GLY A 17 27.93 23.82 -3.92
CA GLY A 17 27.43 23.10 -2.74
C GLY A 17 25.95 22.70 -2.76
N CYS A 18 25.14 23.25 -3.66
CA CYS A 18 23.68 23.11 -3.59
C CYS A 18 23.05 22.22 -4.69
N PHE A 19 23.86 21.54 -5.52
CA PHE A 19 23.36 20.65 -6.57
C PHE A 19 23.47 19.15 -6.24
N LEU A 20 24.01 18.80 -5.07
CA LEU A 20 24.32 17.43 -4.66
C LEU A 20 23.34 16.82 -3.63
N ALA A 21 22.27 17.53 -3.27
CA ALA A 21 21.31 17.08 -2.26
C ALA A 21 19.88 16.96 -2.80
N LEU A 22 19.71 16.54 -4.07
CA LEU A 22 18.42 16.04 -4.51
C LEU A 22 18.25 14.63 -3.92
N PRO A 23 17.29 14.40 -3.01
CA PRO A 23 16.97 13.05 -2.60
C PRO A 23 16.50 12.32 -3.86
N THR A 24 17.25 11.31 -4.30
CA THR A 24 16.78 10.40 -5.34
C THR A 24 15.53 9.73 -4.80
N PHE A 25 14.37 10.22 -5.23
CA PHE A 25 13.09 9.61 -4.93
C PHE A 25 13.10 8.25 -5.66
N VAL A 26 13.48 7.19 -4.94
CA VAL A 26 13.43 5.83 -5.46
C VAL A 26 11.96 5.48 -5.58
N MET A 27 11.45 5.53 -6.81
CA MET A 27 10.10 5.07 -7.12
C MET A 27 10.14 3.55 -7.10
N CYS A 28 9.78 2.95 -5.96
CA CYS A 28 9.61 1.52 -5.83
C CYS A 28 8.28 1.16 -6.50
N ALA A 29 8.31 0.82 -7.78
CA ALA A 29 7.17 0.19 -8.43
C ALA A 29 7.05 -1.22 -7.84
N ALA A 30 6.05 -1.44 -6.99
CA ALA A 30 5.75 -2.77 -6.50
C ALA A 30 5.22 -3.61 -7.68
N ASP A 31 5.94 -4.67 -8.06
CA ASP A 31 5.39 -5.67 -8.96
C ASP A 31 4.14 -6.26 -8.31
N LEU A 32 3.00 -6.15 -9.01
CA LEU A 32 1.79 -6.80 -8.55
C LEU A 32 2.00 -8.31 -8.63
N PRO A 33 1.64 -9.04 -7.57
CA PRO A 33 1.78 -10.49 -7.61
C PRO A 33 0.86 -11.10 -8.67
N ASP A 34 1.31 -12.23 -9.24
CA ASP A 34 0.51 -13.01 -10.19
C ASP A 34 -0.86 -13.34 -9.58
N PRO A 35 -1.98 -12.96 -10.22
CA PRO A 35 -3.32 -13.25 -9.71
C PRO A 35 -3.62 -14.75 -9.58
N ASP A 36 -2.89 -15.61 -10.30
CA ASP A 36 -3.12 -17.05 -10.28
C ASP A 36 -2.47 -17.75 -9.07
N ARG A 37 -1.70 -17.03 -8.25
CA ARG A 37 -1.08 -17.56 -7.02
C ARG A 37 -2.07 -17.77 -5.86
N PHE A 38 -3.30 -17.26 -5.98
CA PHE A 38 -4.29 -17.27 -4.89
C PHE A 38 -5.24 -18.46 -5.02
N GLU A 39 -5.46 -19.16 -3.90
CA GLU A 39 -6.49 -20.19 -3.79
C GLU A 39 -7.78 -19.59 -3.21
N ARG A 40 -8.94 -20.06 -3.70
CA ARG A 40 -10.25 -19.63 -3.20
C ARG A 40 -10.79 -20.67 -2.23
N THR A 41 -11.21 -20.22 -1.05
CA THR A 41 -11.87 -21.06 -0.04
C THR A 41 -13.29 -20.57 0.20
N THR A 42 -14.24 -21.49 0.27
CA THR A 42 -15.62 -21.16 0.68
C THR A 42 -15.68 -20.99 2.20
N VAL A 43 -15.97 -19.78 2.66
CA VAL A 43 -16.12 -19.46 4.10
C VAL A 43 -17.54 -19.74 4.58
N ALA A 44 -18.56 -19.40 3.81
CA ALA A 44 -19.96 -19.69 4.13
C ALA A 44 -20.76 -20.02 2.85
N ALA A 45 -21.80 -20.82 3.01
CA ALA A 45 -22.69 -21.24 1.93
C ALA A 45 -24.15 -21.27 2.41
N ASN A 46 -25.08 -21.50 1.48
CA ASN A 46 -26.53 -21.61 1.78
C ASN A 46 -27.12 -20.33 2.42
N LEU A 47 -26.62 -19.16 2.02
CA LEU A 47 -27.16 -17.85 2.41
C LEU A 47 -28.38 -17.49 1.57
N VAL A 48 -29.29 -16.70 2.13
CA VAL A 48 -30.50 -16.24 1.46
C VAL A 48 -30.29 -14.82 0.95
N GLN A 49 -30.02 -14.69 -0.35
CA GLN A 49 -29.82 -13.39 -1.02
C GLN A 49 -28.84 -12.47 -0.25
N PRO A 50 -27.57 -12.88 -0.08
CA PRO A 50 -26.55 -12.03 0.53
C PRO A 50 -26.34 -10.77 -0.32
N MET A 51 -26.28 -9.60 0.33
CA MET A 51 -26.19 -8.31 -0.34
C MET A 51 -24.83 -7.65 -0.16
N GLU A 52 -24.33 -7.61 1.06
CA GLU A 52 -23.07 -6.95 1.40
C GLU A 52 -22.42 -7.64 2.59
N PHE A 53 -21.10 -7.56 2.67
CA PHE A 53 -20.34 -7.99 3.84
C PHE A 53 -19.18 -7.02 4.10
N ASP A 54 -18.72 -6.98 5.35
CA ASP A 54 -17.50 -6.31 5.75
C ASP A 54 -16.72 -7.17 6.75
N VAL A 55 -15.42 -6.93 6.87
CA VAL A 55 -14.51 -7.67 7.74
C VAL A 55 -14.03 -6.77 8.86
N ALA A 56 -14.37 -7.13 10.10
CA ALA A 56 -13.93 -6.39 11.27
C ALA A 56 -12.42 -6.57 11.52
N PRO A 57 -11.80 -5.69 12.34
CA PRO A 57 -10.37 -5.76 12.63
C PRO A 57 -9.90 -7.07 13.27
N ASP A 58 -10.80 -7.81 13.92
CA ASP A 58 -10.54 -9.13 14.52
C ASP A 58 -10.73 -10.30 13.54
N GLY A 59 -11.11 -10.02 12.29
CA GLY A 59 -11.38 -11.02 11.26
C GLY A 59 -12.83 -11.49 11.19
N THR A 60 -13.69 -11.08 12.11
CA THR A 60 -15.12 -11.42 12.08
C THR A 60 -15.77 -10.85 10.83
N ILE A 61 -16.53 -11.65 10.09
CA ILE A 61 -17.24 -11.20 8.90
C ILE A 61 -18.68 -10.85 9.27
N PHE A 62 -19.12 -9.65 8.95
CA PHE A 62 -20.51 -9.22 9.05
C PHE A 62 -21.14 -9.29 7.67
N LEU A 63 -22.30 -9.93 7.54
CA LEU A 63 -23.00 -10.06 6.26
C LEU A 63 -24.48 -9.74 6.42
N ILE A 64 -25.04 -8.98 5.47
CA ILE A 64 -26.49 -8.71 5.41
C ILE A 64 -27.16 -9.53 4.30
N GLU A 65 -28.36 -10.02 4.60
CA GLU A 65 -29.28 -10.63 3.63
C GLU A 65 -30.39 -9.63 3.26
N LEU A 66 -30.92 -9.73 2.03
CA LEU A 66 -31.95 -8.81 1.52
C LEU A 66 -33.16 -8.67 2.45
N ALA A 67 -33.53 -9.72 3.16
CA ALA A 67 -34.64 -9.72 4.12
C ALA A 67 -34.34 -8.95 5.43
N GLY A 68 -33.19 -8.27 5.52
CA GLY A 68 -32.79 -7.47 6.68
C GLY A 68 -32.15 -8.27 7.81
N LYS A 69 -31.67 -9.48 7.55
CA LYS A 69 -30.93 -10.28 8.54
C LYS A 69 -29.45 -9.90 8.54
N LEU A 70 -28.90 -9.61 9.71
CA LEU A 70 -27.47 -9.52 9.95
C LEU A 70 -26.94 -10.87 10.43
N LYS A 71 -25.83 -11.32 9.85
CA LYS A 71 -25.09 -12.52 10.23
C LYS A 71 -23.67 -12.16 10.62
N THR A 72 -23.14 -12.91 11.57
CA THR A 72 -21.73 -12.88 11.97
C THR A 72 -21.12 -14.20 11.54
N ILE A 73 -19.95 -14.20 10.91
CA ILE A 73 -19.31 -15.42 10.40
C ILE A 73 -17.90 -15.51 10.97
N ASP A 74 -17.62 -16.63 11.62
CA ASP A 74 -16.27 -17.02 12.02
C ASP A 74 -15.47 -17.40 10.76
N PRO A 75 -14.33 -16.72 10.47
CA PRO A 75 -13.61 -16.89 9.20
C PRO A 75 -12.90 -18.24 9.08
N ASP A 76 -12.59 -18.90 10.20
CA ASP A 76 -11.83 -20.15 10.24
C ASP A 76 -12.76 -21.37 10.10
N THR A 77 -13.96 -21.27 10.68
CA THR A 77 -14.91 -22.39 10.77
C THR A 77 -16.14 -22.21 9.87
N GLY A 78 -16.41 -20.99 9.39
CA GLY A 78 -17.62 -20.68 8.63
C GLY A 78 -18.90 -20.67 9.45
N LYS A 79 -18.79 -20.69 10.78
CA LYS A 79 -19.93 -20.74 11.70
C LYS A 79 -20.67 -19.40 11.70
N LEU A 80 -22.00 -19.46 11.55
CA LEU A 80 -22.94 -18.34 11.61
C LEU A 80 -23.44 -18.03 13.04
#